data_AF-A0A529PIZ1-F1
#
_entry.id   AF-A0A529PIZ1-F1
#
_cell.length_a   1.000
_cell.length_b   1.000
_cell.length_c   1.000
_cell.angle_alpha   90.00
_cell.angle_beta   90.00
_cell.angle_gamma   90.00
#
_symmetry.space_group_name_H-M   'P 1'
#
loop_
_entity.id
_entity.type
_entity.pdbx_description
1 polymer ?
#
loop_
_entity_poly.entity_id
_entity_poly.type
_entity_poly.pdbx_seq_one_letter_code
_entity_poly.pdbx_strand_id
1 'polypeptide(L)' 'VEIDGCMSCLGDAVLGATGARPNIDFALAALTRQLRLPPDAPFRLFALGRSVGSAAHAVEQVMSNRLIRPRARYDGPVGI' A
#
# COMPACT_ATOMS: atom_id res chain seq x y z
N VAL A 1 10.21 19.83 -2.47
CA VAL A 1 11.03 18.89 -1.67
C VAL A 1 11.89 18.15 -2.67
N GLU A 2 13.20 18.40 -2.68
CA GLU A 2 14.13 17.67 -3.55
C GLU A 2 14.21 16.22 -3.07
N ILE A 3 13.80 15.27 -3.90
CA ILE A 3 13.91 13.83 -3.59
C ILE A 3 15.39 13.43 -3.72
N ASP A 4 15.88 12.60 -2.79
CA ASP A 4 17.23 11.99 -2.86
C ASP A 4 17.53 11.52 -4.30
N GLY A 5 18.67 11.93 -4.88
CA GLY A 5 19.05 11.60 -6.26
C GLY A 5 19.07 10.10 -6.54
N CYS A 6 19.39 9.28 -5.53
CA CYS A 6 19.31 7.81 -5.63
C CYS A 6 17.86 7.31 -5.78
N MET A 7 16.91 7.92 -5.07
CA MET A 7 15.50 7.58 -5.23
C MET A 7 14.98 8.05 -6.59
N SER A 8 15.41 9.20 -7.11
CA SER A 8 15.03 9.64 -8.46
C SER A 8 15.51 8.65 -9.53
N CYS A 9 16.79 8.25 -9.49
CA CYS A 9 17.32 7.34 -10.50
C CYS A 9 16.66 5.95 -10.44
N LEU A 10 16.30 5.47 -9.25
CA LEU A 10 15.55 4.24 -9.08
C LEU A 10 14.16 4.34 -9.72
N GLY A 11 13.45 5.46 -9.49
CA GLY A 11 12.14 5.72 -10.09
C GLY A 11 12.18 5.70 -11.62
N ASP A 12 13.18 6.36 -12.20
CA ASP A 12 13.36 6.42 -13.66
C ASP A 12 13.75 5.06 -14.25
N ALA A 13 14.62 4.31 -13.57
CA ALA A 13 15.01 2.96 -14.00
C ALA A 13 13.83 1.98 -14.02
N VAL A 14 13.00 1.98 -12.96
CA VAL A 14 11.80 1.13 -12.89
C VAL A 14 10.79 1.54 -13.96
N LEU A 15 10.60 2.83 -14.18
CA LEU A 15 9.73 3.33 -15.24
C LEU A 15 10.22 2.87 -16.62
N GLY A 16 11.52 2.97 -16.90
CA GLY A 16 12.09 2.53 -18.17
C GLY A 16 11.96 1.02 -18.38
N ALA A 17 12.11 0.21 -17.33
CA ALA A 17 12.07 -1.24 -17.41
C ALA A 17 10.65 -1.83 -17.42
N THR A 18 9.69 -1.18 -16.76
CA THR A 18 8.36 -1.77 -16.49
C THR A 18 7.19 -0.93 -17.00
N GLY A 19 7.42 0.36 -17.31
CA GLY A 19 6.36 1.33 -17.58
C GLY A 19 5.57 1.78 -16.34
N ALA A 20 5.84 1.22 -15.15
CA ALA A 20 5.16 1.57 -13.93
C ALA A 20 5.70 2.89 -13.34
N ARG A 21 4.80 3.77 -12.92
CA ARG A 21 5.14 5.00 -12.19
C ARG A 21 5.24 4.73 -10.69
N PRO A 22 6.08 5.48 -9.95
CA PRO A 22 6.09 5.43 -8.48
C PRO A 22 4.71 5.66 -7.87
N ASN A 23 4.37 4.86 -6.87
CA ASN A 23 3.13 4.99 -6.10
C ASN A 23 3.39 5.67 -4.73
N ILE A 24 2.36 5.72 -3.88
CA ILE A 24 2.47 6.33 -2.54
C ILE A 24 3.47 5.61 -1.63
N ASP A 25 3.64 4.29 -1.76
CA ASP A 25 4.57 3.52 -0.94
C ASP A 25 6.01 3.90 -1.27
N PHE A 26 6.31 4.09 -2.55
CA PHE A 26 7.60 4.63 -3.00
C PHE A 26 7.85 6.03 -2.45
N ALA A 27 6.84 6.90 -2.49
CA ALA A 27 6.95 8.26 -1.96
C ALA A 27 7.21 8.26 -0.44
N LEU A 28 6.54 7.39 0.33
CA LEU A 28 6.78 7.23 1.76
C LEU A 28 8.19 6.71 2.05
N ALA A 29 8.68 5.74 1.27
CA ALA A 29 10.05 5.24 1.38
C ALA A 29 11.08 6.34 1.09
N ALA A 30 10.89 7.12 0.03
CA ALA A 30 11.77 8.23 -0.32
C ALA A 30 11.80 9.31 0.77
N LEU A 31 10.62 9.72 1.26
CA LEU A 31 10.48 10.73 2.31
C LEU A 31 11.16 10.31 3.61
N THR A 32 10.87 9.10 4.10
CA THR A 32 11.40 8.60 5.37
C THR A 32 12.91 8.39 5.32
N ARG A 33 13.43 7.93 4.17
CA ARG A 33 14.88 7.85 3.92
C ARG A 33 15.53 9.24 3.96
N GLN A 34 14.96 10.21 3.25
CA GLN A 34 15.48 11.58 3.19
C GLN A 34 15.50 12.23 4.59
N LEU A 35 14.46 12.00 5.39
CA LEU A 35 14.35 12.51 6.75
C LEU A 35 15.09 11.65 7.79
N ARG A 36 15.77 10.58 7.38
CA ARG A 36 16.51 9.65 8.26
C ARG A 36 15.64 9.09 9.40
N LEU A 37 14.38 8.81 9.10
CA LEU A 37 13.45 8.21 10.06
C LEU A 37 13.78 6.73 10.29
N PRO A 38 13.30 6.13 11.39
CA PRO A 38 13.45 4.70 11.65
C PRO A 38 12.95 3.83 10.47
N PRO A 39 13.52 2.63 10.25
CA PRO A 39 13.17 1.76 9.13
C PRO A 39 11.68 1.39 9.02
N ASP A 40 10.96 1.40 10.14
CA ASP A 40 9.54 1.08 10.23
C ASP A 40 8.62 2.32 10.11
N ALA A 41 9.19 3.52 9.99
CA ALA A 41 8.44 4.77 9.86
C ALA A 41 7.47 4.82 8.66
N PRO A 42 7.79 4.31 7.45
CA PRO A 42 6.83 4.29 6.34
C PRO A 42 5.52 3.61 6.72
N PHE A 43 5.60 2.46 7.38
CA PHE A 43 4.43 1.68 7.79
C PHE A 43 3.62 2.40 8.88
N ARG A 44 4.30 3.05 9.83
CA ARG A 44 3.64 3.84 10.88
C ARG A 44 2.91 5.05 10.31
N LEU A 45 3.55 5.79 9.39
CA LEU A 45 2.93 6.94 8.73
C LEU A 45 1.74 6.51 7.86
N PHE A 46 1.89 5.41 7.12
CA PHE A 46 0.80 4.84 6.34
C PHE A 46 -0.39 4.44 7.24
N ALA A 47 -0.15 3.68 8.30
CA ALA A 47 -1.17 3.26 9.25
C ALA A 47 -1.88 4.46 9.89
N LEU A 48 -1.11 5.48 10.31
CA LEU A 48 -1.65 6.71 10.86
C LEU A 48 -2.55 7.43 9.84
N GLY A 49 -2.08 7.63 8.61
CA GLY A 49 -2.85 8.28 7.55
C GLY A 49 -4.10 7.51 7.14
N ARG A 50 -4.05 6.16 7.16
CA ARG A 50 -5.18 5.29 6.82
C ARG A 50 -6.16 5.08 7.97
N SER A 51 -5.80 5.41 9.20
CA SER A 51 -6.64 5.16 10.39
C SER A 51 -8.04 5.77 10.25
N VAL A 52 -8.14 7.02 9.82
CA VAL A 52 -9.41 7.73 9.64
C VAL A 52 -10.29 7.06 8.59
N GLY A 53 -9.73 6.75 7.42
CA GLY A 53 -10.48 6.07 6.35
C GLY A 53 -10.90 4.64 6.74
N SER A 54 -10.06 3.93 7.50
CA SER A 54 -10.37 2.59 7.98
C SER A 54 -11.51 2.61 9.00
N ALA A 55 -11.49 3.57 9.93
CA ALA A 55 -12.58 3.78 10.88
C ALA A 55 -13.88 4.19 10.18
N ALA A 56 -13.81 5.08 9.19
CA ALA A 56 -14.96 5.49 8.39
C ALA A 56 -15.61 4.29 7.67
N HIS A 57 -14.81 3.49 6.95
CA HIS A 57 -15.33 2.28 6.29
C HIS A 57 -15.87 1.25 7.27
N ALA A 58 -15.30 1.13 8.47
CA ALA A 58 -15.87 0.27 9.51
C ALA A 58 -17.27 0.74 9.94
N VAL A 59 -17.46 2.05 10.14
CA VAL A 59 -18.78 2.63 10.43
C VAL A 59 -19.75 2.41 9.26
N GLU A 60 -19.34 2.69 8.03
CA GLU A 60 -20.15 2.46 6.82
C GLU A 60 -20.59 0.99 6.71
N GLN A 61 -19.69 0.04 7.03
CA GLN A 61 -19.98 -1.38 7.00
C GLN A 61 -21.02 -1.77 8.07
N VAL A 62 -20.89 -1.24 9.30
CA VAL A 62 -21.85 -1.48 10.39
C VAL A 62 -23.22 -0.92 10.02
N MET A 63 -23.28 0.29 9.47
CA MET A 63 -24.53 0.92 9.04
C MET A 63 -25.20 0.18 7.86
N SER A 64 -24.40 -0.34 6.93
CA SER A 64 -24.91 -1.09 5.78
C SER A 64 -25.49 -2.46 6.16
N ASN A 65 -25.07 -3.02 7.31
CA ASN A 65 -25.53 -4.30 7.88
C ASN A 65 -25.55 -5.47 6.87
N ARG A 66 -24.53 -5.54 6.01
CA ARG A 66 -24.37 -6.61 5.01
C ARG A 66 -23.16 -7.46 5.35
N LEU A 67 -23.34 -8.78 5.32
CA LEU A 67 -22.25 -9.73 5.53
C LEU A 67 -21.42 -9.87 4.25
N ILE A 68 -20.10 -9.82 4.38
CA ILE A 68 -19.17 -10.20 3.31
C ILE A 68 -19.20 -11.73 3.22
N ARG A 69 -19.73 -12.27 2.11
CA ARG A 69 -19.93 -13.72 1.90
C ARG A 69 -19.13 -14.23 0.70
N PRO A 70 -17.79 -14.35 0.81
CA PRO A 70 -16.98 -14.87 -0.28
C PRO A 70 -17.34 -16.34 -0.53
N ARG A 71 -17.37 -16.75 -1.80
CA ARG A 71 -17.54 -18.15 -2.20
C ARG A 71 -16.33 -18.57 -3.03
N ALA A 72 -15.76 -19.73 -2.70
CA ALA A 72 -14.69 -20.33 -3.46
C ALA A 72 -15.23 -21.46 -4.35
N ARG A 73 -14.56 -21.71 -5.47
CA ARG A 73 -14.76 -22.91 -6.29
C ARG A 73 -13.68 -23.91 -5.92
N TYR A 74 -14.08 -25.13 -5.59
CA TYR A 74 -13.14 -26.24 -5.47
C TYR A 74 -12.73 -26.70 -6.88
N ASP A 75 -11.43 -26.77 -7.13
CA ASP A 75 -10.84 -27.25 -8.39
C ASP A 75 -9.76 -28.31 -8.14
N GLY A 76 -9.81 -28.94 -6.96
CA GLY A 76 -8.96 -30.08 -6.65
C GLY A 76 -9.49 -31.37 -7.28
N PRO A 77 -8.68 -32.44 -7.29
CA PRO A 77 -9.12 -33.72 -7.82
C PRO A 77 -10.34 -34.24 -7.04
N VAL A 78 -11.41 -34.58 -7.76
CA VAL A 78 -12.54 -35.33 -7.19
C VAL A 78 -12.00 -36.72 -6.82
N GLY A 79 -12.18 -37.12 -5.57
CA GLY A 79 -11.54 -38.31 -4.99
C GLY A 79 -11.64 -39.56 -5.86
N ILE A 80 -10.56 -40.34 -5.82
CA ILE A 80 -10.39 -41.71 -6.37
C ILE A 80 -11.58 -42.62 -6.07
#